data_AF-A0A662I261-F1
#
_entry.id   AF-A0A662I261-F1
#
_cell.length_a   1.000
_cell.length_b   1.000
_cell.length_c   1.000
_cell.angle_alpha   90.00
_cell.angle_beta   90.00
_cell.angle_gamma   90.00
#
_symmetry.space_group_name_H-M   'P 1'
#
loop_
_entity.id
_entity.type
_entity.pdbx_description
1 polymer ?
#
loop_
_entity_poly.entity_id
_entity_poly.type
_entity_poly.pdbx_seq_one_letter_code
_entity_poly.pdbx_strand_id
1 'polypeptide(L)'
;MGEMVSVRQAAITGVTAGLCLPLALFAIILVPIPGLPAASGFWIPAGFYFAMTLWFGVWGALGGHIATVLAMGYFSGYTLQIWLDGGLGDLIAPLVAYAIFKAAGARPDLKRRRDWVTWLIAVPVASLVCGLWVHTVNLMFGVITWPFWWVGVVTYLVGDSLAIFTVGTPLLKALTDFVKQSPMYVWRE
;
A
#
# COMPACT_ATOMS: atom_id res chain seq x y z
N MET A 1 21.30 -17.03 -14.66
CA MET A 1 20.07 -17.83 -14.76
C MET A 1 19.11 -17.26 -13.73
N GLY A 2 18.16 -16.43 -14.15
CA GLY A 2 17.25 -15.75 -13.21
C GLY A 2 16.43 -16.78 -12.44
N GLU A 3 16.40 -16.68 -11.11
CA GLU A 3 15.54 -17.54 -10.30
C GLU A 3 14.09 -17.39 -10.78
N MET A 4 13.48 -18.50 -11.20
CA MET A 4 12.05 -18.53 -11.49
C MET A 4 11.29 -18.15 -10.21
N VAL A 5 10.25 -17.33 -10.36
CA VAL A 5 9.32 -17.01 -9.28
C VAL A 5 8.81 -18.32 -8.68
N SER A 6 9.11 -18.56 -7.41
CA SER A 6 8.67 -19.76 -6.72
C SER A 6 7.15 -19.72 -6.51
N VAL A 7 6.52 -20.90 -6.46
CA VAL A 7 5.08 -21.04 -6.16
C VAL A 7 4.68 -20.28 -4.89
N ARG A 8 5.56 -20.23 -3.89
CA ARG A 8 5.31 -19.52 -2.63
C ARG A 8 5.22 -18.00 -2.82
N GLN A 9 6.09 -17.42 -3.64
CA GLN A 9 6.09 -15.98 -3.95
C GLN A 9 4.83 -15.58 -4.73
N ALA A 10 4.45 -16.39 -5.71
CA ALA A 10 3.21 -16.23 -6.45
C ALA A 10 1.99 -16.34 -5.51
N ALA A 11 1.99 -17.29 -4.58
CA ALA A 11 0.91 -17.45 -3.59
C ALA A 11 0.77 -16.24 -2.66
N ILE A 12 1.86 -15.68 -2.12
CA ILE A 12 1.79 -14.47 -1.29
C ILE A 12 1.20 -13.30 -2.07
N THR A 13 1.67 -13.11 -3.31
CA THR A 13 1.18 -12.04 -4.19
C THR A 13 -0.31 -12.22 -4.47
N GLY A 14 -0.73 -13.43 -4.86
CA GLY A 14 -2.13 -13.76 -5.17
C GLY A 14 -3.06 -13.63 -3.97
N VAL A 15 -2.66 -14.09 -2.78
CA VAL A 15 -3.44 -13.94 -1.55
C VAL A 15 -3.59 -12.46 -1.18
N THR A 16 -2.50 -11.70 -1.26
CA THR A 16 -2.53 -10.26 -0.95
C THR A 16 -3.41 -9.52 -1.94
N ALA A 17 -3.31 -9.83 -3.25
CA ALA A 17 -4.15 -9.24 -4.28
C ALA A 17 -5.63 -9.60 -4.10
N GLY A 18 -5.94 -10.88 -3.87
CA GLY A 18 -7.30 -11.36 -3.67
C GLY A 18 -7.98 -10.74 -2.43
N LEU A 19 -7.20 -10.49 -1.38
CA LEU A 19 -7.68 -9.79 -0.18
C LEU A 19 -7.89 -8.29 -0.43
N CYS A 20 -6.93 -7.62 -1.08
CA CYS A 20 -6.94 -6.18 -1.25
C CYS A 20 -7.92 -5.71 -2.34
N LEU A 21 -8.18 -6.52 -3.37
CA LEU A 21 -9.07 -6.18 -4.48
C LEU A 21 -10.48 -5.77 -4.03
N PRO A 22 -11.24 -6.58 -3.26
CA PRO A 22 -12.57 -6.18 -2.80
C PRO A 22 -12.52 -4.98 -1.85
N LEU A 23 -11.45 -4.82 -1.08
CA LEU A 23 -11.27 -3.68 -0.18
C LEU A 23 -11.00 -2.38 -0.94
N ALA A 24 -10.24 -2.44 -2.02
CA ALA A 24 -10.01 -1.33 -2.94
C ALA A 24 -11.33 -0.92 -3.62
N LEU A 25 -12.10 -1.88 -4.15
CA LEU A 25 -13.43 -1.61 -4.71
C LEU A 25 -14.35 -0.95 -3.68
N PHE A 26 -14.40 -1.47 -2.45
CA PHE A 26 -15.18 -0.87 -1.36
C PHE A 26 -14.75 0.58 -1.08
N ALA A 27 -13.44 0.84 -0.97
CA ALA A 27 -12.91 2.17 -0.66
C ALA A 27 -13.23 3.19 -1.77
N ILE A 28 -13.10 2.80 -3.04
CA ILE A 28 -13.43 3.64 -4.20
C ILE A 28 -14.94 3.95 -4.22
N ILE A 29 -15.81 2.96 -3.98
CA ILE A 29 -17.26 3.10 -4.13
C ILE A 29 -17.88 3.90 -2.97
N LEU A 30 -17.49 3.59 -1.74
CA LEU A 30 -18.21 4.06 -0.55
C LEU A 30 -17.54 5.24 0.15
N VAL A 31 -16.25 5.46 -0.09
CA VAL A 31 -15.51 6.58 0.51
C VAL A 31 -14.79 7.39 -0.58
N PRO A 32 -15.44 7.76 -1.70
CA PRO A 32 -14.78 8.46 -2.79
C PRO A 32 -14.37 9.88 -2.37
N ILE A 33 -13.32 10.40 -3.00
CA ILE A 33 -12.99 11.83 -2.94
C ILE A 33 -13.46 12.49 -4.23
N PRO A 34 -14.49 13.36 -4.17
CA PRO A 34 -14.98 14.05 -5.35
C PRO A 34 -13.89 14.83 -6.09
N GLY A 35 -13.85 14.69 -7.42
CA GLY A 35 -12.89 15.39 -8.28
C GLY A 35 -11.52 14.72 -8.39
N LEU A 36 -11.29 13.59 -7.72
CA LEU A 36 -10.10 12.77 -7.88
C LEU A 36 -10.44 11.39 -8.47
N PRO A 37 -9.68 10.91 -9.48
CA PRO A 37 -9.94 9.63 -10.12
C PRO A 37 -9.63 8.48 -9.16
N ALA A 38 -10.63 7.64 -8.88
CA ALA A 38 -10.52 6.46 -8.02
C ALA A 38 -9.88 6.69 -6.64
N ALA A 39 -9.82 7.94 -6.15
CA ALA A 39 -9.23 8.25 -4.86
C ALA A 39 -10.25 8.02 -3.74
N SER A 40 -9.77 7.56 -2.59
CA SER A 40 -10.60 7.33 -1.40
C SER A 40 -10.11 8.13 -0.22
N GLY A 41 -11.03 8.61 0.61
CA GLY A 41 -10.69 9.26 1.87
C GLY A 41 -10.13 8.30 2.91
N PHE A 42 -10.31 6.99 2.72
CA PHE A 42 -9.81 5.95 3.61
C PHE A 42 -9.47 4.69 2.82
N TRP A 43 -8.21 4.57 2.36
CA TRP A 43 -7.73 3.45 1.55
C TRP A 43 -7.47 2.20 2.41
N ILE A 44 -8.54 1.53 2.84
CA ILE A 44 -8.51 0.28 3.62
C ILE A 44 -7.47 -0.76 3.13
N PRO A 45 -7.33 -1.06 1.82
CA PRO A 45 -6.34 -2.05 1.38
C PRO A 45 -4.91 -1.70 1.80
N ALA A 46 -4.58 -0.41 2.01
CA ALA A 46 -3.26 0.03 2.47
C ALA A 46 -2.82 -0.67 3.75
N GLY A 47 -3.70 -0.79 4.75
CA GLY A 47 -3.35 -1.46 5.99
C GLY A 47 -2.95 -2.93 5.78
N PHE A 48 -3.58 -3.60 4.83
CA PHE A 48 -3.28 -5.00 4.52
C PHE A 48 -2.00 -5.14 3.71
N TYR A 49 -1.87 -4.45 2.58
CA TYR A 49 -0.69 -4.63 1.74
C TYR A 49 0.58 -4.04 2.38
N PHE A 50 0.49 -3.05 3.28
CA PHE A 50 1.64 -2.63 4.11
C PHE A 50 2.07 -3.73 5.07
N ALA A 51 1.15 -4.36 5.79
CA ALA A 51 1.46 -5.46 6.70
C ALA A 51 2.06 -6.66 5.92
N MET A 52 1.46 -7.03 4.79
CA MET A 52 1.97 -8.10 3.92
C MET A 52 3.35 -7.78 3.36
N THR A 53 3.61 -6.53 2.97
CA THR A 53 4.92 -6.10 2.48
C THR A 53 5.96 -6.12 3.59
N LEU A 54 5.59 -5.68 4.79
CA LEU A 54 6.47 -5.80 5.94
C LEU A 54 6.70 -7.28 6.28
N TRP A 55 5.77 -8.21 6.10
CA TRP A 55 6.05 -9.62 6.37
C TRP A 55 6.85 -10.33 5.28
N PHE A 56 6.59 -10.01 4.01
CA PHE A 56 7.00 -10.82 2.86
C PHE A 56 7.79 -10.04 1.79
N GLY A 57 8.10 -8.77 2.04
CA GLY A 57 8.83 -7.90 1.11
C GLY A 57 8.02 -7.58 -0.16
N VAL A 58 8.73 -7.51 -1.29
CA VAL A 58 8.16 -7.10 -2.59
C VAL A 58 6.93 -7.90 -3.03
N TRP A 59 6.81 -9.17 -2.61
CA TRP A 59 5.68 -10.02 -2.95
C TRP A 59 4.37 -9.59 -2.29
N GLY A 60 4.45 -9.01 -1.08
CA GLY A 60 3.28 -8.36 -0.48
C GLY A 60 2.88 -7.09 -1.23
N ALA A 61 3.86 -6.28 -1.62
CA ALA A 61 3.63 -5.01 -2.33
C ALA A 61 3.03 -5.23 -3.72
N LEU A 62 3.53 -6.24 -4.44
CA LEU A 62 2.98 -6.65 -5.74
C LEU A 62 1.50 -7.06 -5.65
N GLY A 63 1.07 -7.64 -4.53
CA GLY A 63 -0.33 -7.95 -4.32
C GLY A 63 -1.21 -6.69 -4.23
N GLY A 64 -0.75 -5.68 -3.49
CA GLY A 64 -1.40 -4.37 -3.43
C GLY A 64 -1.49 -3.71 -4.81
N HIS A 65 -0.37 -3.68 -5.54
CA HIS A 65 -0.31 -3.20 -6.93
C HIS A 65 -1.38 -3.85 -7.82
N ILE A 66 -1.39 -5.18 -7.88
CA ILE A 66 -2.31 -5.93 -8.75
C ILE A 66 -3.76 -5.68 -8.34
N ALA A 67 -4.05 -5.70 -7.03
CA ALA A 67 -5.39 -5.41 -6.51
C ALA A 67 -5.89 -4.04 -6.99
N THR A 68 -5.06 -3.01 -6.90
CA THR A 68 -5.45 -1.64 -7.25
C THR A 68 -5.59 -1.44 -8.75
N VAL A 69 -4.69 -2.00 -9.55
CA VAL A 69 -4.83 -1.98 -11.02
C VAL A 69 -6.16 -2.61 -11.43
N LEU A 70 -6.51 -3.77 -10.86
CA LEU A 70 -7.77 -4.46 -11.18
C LEU A 70 -8.99 -3.70 -10.63
N ALA A 71 -8.91 -3.14 -9.43
CA ALA A 71 -10.01 -2.39 -8.82
C ALA A 71 -10.33 -1.12 -9.62
N MET A 72 -9.32 -0.35 -10.00
CA MET A 72 -9.51 0.81 -10.87
C MET A 72 -9.96 0.39 -12.27
N GLY A 73 -9.45 -0.76 -12.73
CA GLY A 73 -9.85 -1.49 -13.94
C GLY A 73 -11.34 -1.75 -14.10
N TYR A 74 -12.03 -1.92 -12.98
CA TYR A 74 -13.45 -2.24 -12.95
C TYR A 74 -14.34 -1.07 -13.40
N PHE A 75 -13.92 0.18 -13.16
CA PHE A 75 -14.75 1.34 -13.44
C PHE A 75 -14.60 1.79 -14.89
N SER A 76 -15.68 1.63 -15.66
CA SER A 76 -15.77 2.17 -17.02
C SER A 76 -15.58 3.69 -17.01
N GLY A 77 -14.60 4.19 -17.76
CA GLY A 77 -14.30 5.63 -17.86
C GLY A 77 -12.93 6.03 -17.30
N TYR A 78 -12.26 5.17 -16.51
CA TYR A 78 -10.86 5.37 -16.17
C TYR A 78 -9.95 4.79 -17.25
N THR A 79 -8.92 5.54 -17.63
CA THR A 79 -7.94 5.12 -18.63
C THR A 79 -6.96 4.13 -18.01
N LEU A 80 -6.28 3.34 -18.86
CA LEU A 80 -5.20 2.45 -18.41
C LEU A 80 -4.12 3.20 -17.62
N GLN A 81 -3.86 4.47 -17.97
CA GLN A 81 -2.91 5.30 -17.23
C GLN A 81 -3.34 5.47 -15.77
N ILE A 82 -4.62 5.77 -15.49
CA ILE A 82 -5.12 5.94 -14.12
C ILE A 82 -4.95 4.65 -13.31
N TRP A 83 -5.28 3.50 -13.92
CA TRP A 83 -5.20 2.20 -13.25
C TRP A 83 -3.77 1.86 -12.86
N LEU A 84 -2.84 2.01 -13.82
CA LEU A 84 -1.43 1.72 -13.62
C LEU A 84 -0.81 2.71 -12.64
N ASP A 85 -1.16 3.98 -12.71
CA ASP A 85 -0.64 5.01 -11.81
C ASP A 85 -1.03 4.76 -10.35
N GLY A 86 -2.32 4.54 -10.08
CA GLY A 86 -2.78 4.18 -8.75
C GLY A 86 -2.16 2.88 -8.24
N GLY A 87 -2.08 1.87 -9.11
CA GLY A 87 -1.40 0.62 -8.79
C GLY A 87 0.08 0.80 -8.48
N LEU A 88 0.79 1.67 -9.21
CA LEU A 88 2.19 1.99 -8.93
C LEU A 88 2.36 2.73 -7.61
N GLY A 89 1.45 3.63 -7.25
CA GLY A 89 1.39 4.23 -5.91
C GLY A 89 1.35 3.16 -4.82
N ASP A 90 0.45 2.19 -4.95
CA ASP A 90 0.30 1.07 -4.01
C ASP A 90 1.43 0.05 -4.04
N LEU A 91 2.28 0.06 -5.07
CA LEU A 91 3.55 -0.67 -5.09
C LEU A 91 4.64 0.09 -4.32
N ILE A 92 4.77 1.39 -4.59
CA ILE A 92 5.84 2.26 -4.10
C ILE A 92 5.69 2.48 -2.60
N ALA A 93 4.51 2.85 -2.12
CA ALA A 93 4.28 3.24 -0.74
C ALA A 93 4.72 2.17 0.29
N PRO A 94 4.25 0.91 0.21
CA PRO A 94 4.64 -0.08 1.20
C PRO A 94 6.12 -0.48 1.08
N LEU A 95 6.72 -0.35 -0.11
CA LEU A 95 8.16 -0.55 -0.31
C LEU A 95 8.99 0.56 0.33
N VAL A 96 8.52 1.81 0.30
CA VAL A 96 9.14 2.92 1.04
C VAL A 96 9.11 2.64 2.54
N ALA A 97 7.97 2.22 3.08
CA ALA A 97 7.88 1.86 4.50
C ALA A 97 8.81 0.68 4.84
N TYR A 98 8.84 -0.36 4.00
CA TYR A 98 9.74 -1.49 4.16
C TYR A 98 11.22 -1.07 4.15
N ALA A 99 11.61 -0.19 3.22
CA ALA A 99 12.98 0.34 3.14
C ALA A 99 13.35 1.13 4.40
N ILE A 100 12.45 1.96 4.92
CA ILE A 100 12.65 2.70 6.18
C ILE A 100 12.82 1.74 7.35
N PHE A 101 12.01 0.68 7.43
CA PHE A 101 12.17 -0.36 8.47
C PHE A 101 13.54 -1.04 8.39
N LYS A 102 13.99 -1.39 7.18
CA LYS A 102 15.31 -2.02 6.96
C LYS A 102 16.44 -1.08 7.37
N ALA A 103 16.38 0.18 6.95
CA ALA A 103 17.38 1.20 7.28
C ALA A 103 17.46 1.48 8.79
N ALA A 104 16.32 1.48 9.49
CA ALA A 104 16.27 1.72 10.94
C ALA A 104 16.56 0.46 11.79
N GLY A 105 16.72 -0.72 11.19
CA GLY A 105 16.80 -1.99 11.91
C GLY A 105 15.53 -2.31 12.72
N ALA A 106 14.39 -1.73 12.33
CA ALA A 106 13.10 -1.98 12.95
C ALA A 106 12.56 -3.36 12.58
N ARG A 107 11.66 -3.91 13.40
CA ARG A 107 10.98 -5.18 13.16
C ARG A 107 9.47 -4.95 13.13
N PRO A 108 8.73 -5.66 12.27
CA PRO A 108 7.31 -5.44 12.06
C PRO A 108 6.42 -5.96 13.20
N ASP A 109 6.99 -6.61 14.22
CA ASP A 109 6.24 -7.04 15.41
C ASP A 109 5.94 -5.89 16.39
N LEU A 110 6.51 -4.71 16.15
CA LEU A 110 6.26 -3.49 16.93
C LEU A 110 6.43 -3.69 18.44
N LYS A 111 7.41 -4.51 18.84
CA LYS A 111 7.66 -4.81 20.27
C LYS A 111 8.59 -3.80 20.93
N ARG A 112 9.54 -3.24 20.19
CA ARG A 112 10.53 -2.29 20.73
C ARG A 112 10.10 -0.86 20.43
N ARG A 113 10.55 0.08 21.28
CA ARG A 113 10.32 1.52 21.06
C ARG A 113 10.79 1.97 19.68
N ARG A 114 11.93 1.47 19.20
CA ARG A 114 12.45 1.75 17.86
C ARG A 114 11.46 1.34 16.77
N ASP A 115 10.86 0.16 16.89
CA ASP A 115 9.92 -0.37 15.90
C ASP A 115 8.68 0.53 15.79
N TRP A 116 8.17 1.00 16.93
CA TRP A 116 7.07 1.97 16.98
C TRP A 116 7.43 3.32 16.39
N VAL A 117 8.58 3.90 16.77
CA VAL A 117 9.02 5.18 16.21
C VAL A 117 9.19 5.07 14.70
N THR A 118 9.78 3.97 14.23
CA THR A 118 9.92 3.71 12.80
C THR A 118 8.55 3.55 12.13
N TRP A 119 7.59 2.84 12.72
CA TRP A 119 6.23 2.73 12.20
C TRP A 119 5.53 4.08 12.07
N LEU A 120 5.58 4.90 13.12
CA LEU A 120 4.95 6.22 13.18
C LEU A 120 5.54 7.22 12.18
N ILE A 121 6.80 7.03 11.78
CA ILE A 121 7.46 7.86 10.76
C ILE A 121 7.28 7.28 9.36
N ALA A 122 7.47 5.97 9.20
CA ALA A 122 7.46 5.31 7.91
C ALA A 122 6.09 5.39 7.24
N VAL A 123 5.00 5.29 8.00
CA VAL A 123 3.63 5.32 7.45
C VAL A 123 3.32 6.69 6.82
N PRO A 124 3.42 7.84 7.52
CA PRO A 124 3.18 9.14 6.90
C PRO A 124 4.12 9.45 5.74
N VAL A 125 5.40 9.06 5.85
CA VAL A 125 6.37 9.26 4.75
C VAL A 125 5.97 8.46 3.51
N ALA A 126 5.62 7.18 3.68
CA ALA A 126 5.18 6.33 2.59
C ALA A 126 3.88 6.82 1.95
N SER A 127 2.89 7.21 2.76
CA SER A 127 1.63 7.79 2.27
C SER A 127 1.84 9.11 1.55
N LEU A 128 2.74 9.97 2.04
CA LEU A 128 3.12 11.21 1.35
C LEU A 128 3.77 10.91 0.00
N VAL A 129 4.71 9.95 -0.07
CA VAL A 129 5.35 9.56 -1.32
C VAL A 129 4.31 9.00 -2.31
N CYS A 130 3.36 8.20 -1.83
CA CYS A 130 2.23 7.71 -2.63
C CYS A 130 1.42 8.86 -3.23
N GLY A 131 0.95 9.78 -2.37
CA GLY A 131 0.14 10.93 -2.80
C GLY A 131 0.90 11.83 -3.77
N LEU A 132 2.18 12.13 -3.49
CA LEU A 132 3.04 12.90 -4.38
C LEU A 132 3.20 12.21 -5.74
N TRP A 133 3.39 10.89 -5.78
CA TRP A 133 3.49 10.14 -7.03
C TRP A 133 2.20 10.22 -7.83
N VAL A 134 1.11 9.67 -7.27
CA VAL A 134 -0.17 9.48 -7.97
C VAL A 134 -0.73 10.81 -8.46
N HIS A 135 -0.73 11.83 -7.61
CA HIS A 135 -1.34 13.10 -8.00
C HIS A 135 -0.45 13.92 -8.92
N THR A 136 0.88 13.82 -8.81
CA THR A 136 1.76 14.50 -9.78
C THR A 136 1.64 13.87 -11.16
N VAL A 137 1.58 12.54 -11.27
CA VAL A 137 1.36 11.88 -12.56
C VAL A 137 0.01 12.29 -13.14
N ASN A 138 -1.08 12.22 -12.37
CA ASN A 138 -2.40 12.64 -12.86
C ASN A 138 -2.46 14.12 -13.24
N LEU A 139 -1.74 15.01 -12.55
CA LEU A 139 -1.63 16.42 -12.92
C LEU A 139 -0.89 16.59 -14.25
N MET A 140 0.25 15.89 -14.43
CA MET A 140 1.06 15.97 -15.65
C MET A 140 0.35 15.40 -16.88
N PHE A 141 -0.55 14.42 -16.69
CA PHE A 141 -1.41 13.88 -17.73
C PHE A 141 -2.70 14.67 -17.95
N GLY A 142 -2.92 15.77 -17.22
CA GLY A 142 -4.11 16.61 -17.35
C GLY A 142 -5.40 15.97 -16.84
N VAL A 143 -5.30 14.89 -16.05
CA VAL A 143 -6.45 14.19 -15.45
C VAL A 143 -7.04 15.03 -14.31
N ILE A 144 -6.19 15.73 -13.56
CA ILE A 144 -6.58 16.64 -12.47
C ILE A 144 -5.97 18.02 -12.66
N THR A 145 -6.52 19.02 -11.99
CA THR A 145 -5.98 20.39 -11.97
C THR A 145 -5.17 20.66 -10.70
N TRP A 146 -4.40 21.74 -10.66
CA TRP A 146 -3.56 22.12 -9.51
C TRP A 146 -4.31 22.18 -8.16
N PRO A 147 -5.55 22.73 -8.07
CA PRO A 147 -6.32 22.67 -6.83
C PRO A 147 -6.59 21.24 -6.35
N PHE A 148 -6.83 20.29 -7.27
CA PHE A 148 -7.04 18.89 -6.92
C PHE A 148 -5.74 18.15 -6.61
N TRP A 149 -4.59 18.63 -7.10
CA TRP A 149 -3.30 18.03 -6.79
C TRP A 149 -3.01 18.04 -5.29
N TRP A 150 -3.06 19.20 -4.62
CA TRP A 150 -2.74 19.27 -3.20
C TRP A 150 -3.81 18.61 -2.33
N VAL A 151 -5.08 18.70 -2.75
CA VAL A 151 -6.18 17.95 -2.09
C VAL A 151 -5.85 16.46 -2.12
N GLY A 152 -5.51 15.93 -3.30
CA GLY A 152 -5.09 14.55 -3.47
C GLY A 152 -3.92 14.17 -2.56
N VAL A 153 -2.82 14.90 -2.63
CA VAL A 153 -1.62 14.63 -1.80
C VAL A 153 -1.95 14.60 -0.31
N VAL A 154 -2.72 15.58 0.19
CA VAL A 154 -3.12 15.64 1.60
C VAL A 154 -4.05 14.49 1.96
N THR A 155 -5.00 14.15 1.08
CA THR A 155 -5.94 13.05 1.33
C THR A 155 -5.26 11.69 1.35
N TYR A 156 -4.26 11.44 0.49
CA TYR A 156 -3.45 10.22 0.56
C TYR A 156 -2.60 10.20 1.83
N LEU A 157 -1.93 11.31 2.16
CA LEU A 157 -1.17 11.42 3.40
C LEU A 157 -2.03 11.07 4.62
N VAL A 158 -3.20 11.69 4.76
CA VAL A 158 -4.06 11.51 5.94
C VAL A 158 -4.84 10.20 5.85
N GLY A 159 -5.54 9.96 4.76
CA GLY A 159 -6.43 8.82 4.55
C GLY A 159 -5.69 7.48 4.56
N ASP A 160 -4.59 7.36 3.83
CA ASP A 160 -3.79 6.13 3.83
C ASP A 160 -3.14 5.94 5.21
N SER A 161 -2.56 6.99 5.80
CA SER A 161 -1.95 6.86 7.14
C SER A 161 -2.98 6.38 8.15
N LEU A 162 -4.19 6.93 8.14
CA LEU A 162 -5.27 6.50 9.02
C LEU A 162 -5.65 5.05 8.76
N ALA A 163 -5.79 4.64 7.50
CA ALA A 163 -6.10 3.25 7.15
C ALA A 163 -5.00 2.29 7.61
N ILE A 164 -3.74 2.64 7.37
CA ILE A 164 -2.58 1.85 7.75
C ILE A 164 -2.44 1.77 9.28
N PHE A 165 -2.64 2.88 10.00
CA PHE A 165 -2.61 2.84 11.46
C PHE A 165 -3.77 2.04 12.05
N THR A 166 -4.97 2.20 11.50
CA THR A 166 -6.19 1.56 12.01
C THR A 166 -6.22 0.06 11.71
N VAL A 167 -5.75 -0.35 10.54
CA VAL A 167 -5.82 -1.75 10.07
C VAL A 167 -4.47 -2.45 10.13
N GLY A 168 -3.41 -1.80 9.64
CA GLY A 168 -2.07 -2.35 9.62
C GLY A 168 -1.49 -2.56 11.03
N THR A 169 -1.68 -1.60 11.95
CA THR A 169 -1.14 -1.74 13.32
C THR A 169 -1.71 -2.96 14.05
N PRO A 170 -3.05 -3.18 14.11
CA PRO A 170 -3.59 -4.40 14.72
C PRO A 170 -3.12 -5.68 14.03
N LEU A 171 -3.06 -5.72 12.69
CA LEU A 171 -2.56 -6.88 11.95
C LEU A 171 -1.13 -7.22 12.36
N LEU A 172 -0.24 -6.23 12.35
CA LEU A 172 1.15 -6.39 12.76
C LEU A 172 1.26 -6.88 14.20
N LYS A 173 0.52 -6.29 15.15
CA LYS A 173 0.59 -6.69 16.56
C LYS A 173 0.00 -8.07 16.83
N ALA A 174 -1.11 -8.41 16.18
CA ALA A 174 -1.84 -9.63 16.46
C ALA A 174 -1.23 -10.85 15.75
N LEU A 175 -0.72 -10.68 14.52
CA LEU A 175 -0.40 -11.80 13.65
C LEU A 175 1.10 -11.97 13.39
N THR A 176 1.97 -10.98 13.67
CA THR A 176 3.39 -11.11 13.30
C THR A 176 4.06 -12.33 13.95
N ASP A 177 3.75 -12.66 15.20
CA ASP A 177 4.36 -13.83 15.86
C ASP A 177 3.93 -15.17 15.23
N PHE A 178 2.72 -15.23 14.66
CA PHE A 178 2.27 -16.37 13.85
C PHE A 178 2.97 -16.36 12.48
N VAL A 179 2.99 -15.22 11.80
CA VAL A 179 3.58 -15.08 10.46
C VAL A 179 5.09 -15.35 10.45
N LYS A 180 5.81 -15.11 11.55
CA LYS A 180 7.24 -15.47 11.73
C LYS A 180 7.53 -16.94 11.47
N GLN A 181 6.54 -17.82 11.67
CA GLN A 181 6.69 -19.26 11.42
C GLN A 181 6.71 -19.59 9.91
N SER A 182 6.26 -18.66 9.07
CA SER A 182 6.28 -18.82 7.62
C SER A 182 7.72 -18.79 7.10
N PRO A 183 8.10 -19.72 6.20
CA PRO A 183 9.40 -19.66 5.54
C PRO A 183 9.57 -18.42 4.66
N MET A 184 8.48 -17.74 4.31
CA MET A 184 8.49 -16.52 3.49
C MET A 184 8.76 -15.25 4.31
N TYR A 185 8.76 -15.33 5.64
CA TYR A 185 8.99 -14.18 6.49
C TYR A 185 10.40 -13.63 6.31
N VAL A 186 10.52 -12.34 5.96
CA VAL A 186 11.79 -11.74 5.50
C VAL A 186 12.68 -11.19 6.62
N TRP A 187 12.19 -11.20 7.86
CA TRP A 187 12.91 -10.68 9.02
C TRP A 187 13.45 -11.82 9.88
N ARG A 188 14.41 -12.58 9.35
CA ARG A 188 15.16 -13.56 10.15
C ARG A 188 16.23 -12.86 10.99
N GLU A 189 16.64 -13.51 12.07
CA GLU A 189 17.74 -13.08 12.94
C GLU A 189 19.07 -13.11 12.18
#